data_AF-A0A0K0EVC7-F1
#
_entry.id   AF-A0A0K0EVC7-F1
#
_cell.length_a   1.000
_cell.length_b   1.000
_cell.length_c   1.000
_cell.angle_alpha   90.00
_cell.angle_beta   90.00
_cell.angle_gamma   90.00
#
_symmetry.space_group_name_H-M   'P 1'
#
loop_
_entity.id
_entity.type
_entity.pdbx_description
1 polymer ?
#
loop_
_entity_poly.entity_id
_entity_poly.type
_entity_poly.pdbx_seq_one_letter_code
_entity_poly.pdbx_strand_id
1 'polypeptide(L)'
;MKFLNFLFIIYKILLFKLSIQWPSANEYKFQLTSTSDVIIPVLDGFSGRLQCTVYRCKDQALSVSWLKNGVVMFNNTKFIVSSGVDPSSVYLQHTIDEESMKVEDCKEMFMLPQGKTCNCITENYNLILRNITKQDGGDYRCVINEVPQQLDFHVEVLNSGLKQGFHKHIRYDYTACCLERGINPMCRSMCKPRDMYLEVFDPISCQSADFRNFIHCVTDDGRKNYTSCCQARNIPDFCHDFCSNNFTMLKKSHRLCLYYLPEIFECFNLQADT
;
A
#
# COMPACT_ATOMS: atom_id res chain seq x y z
N MET A 1 61.01 -16.33 -43.07
CA MET A 1 60.87 -16.09 -41.61
C MET A 1 60.74 -14.61 -41.20
N LYS A 2 60.15 -13.72 -42.04
CA LYS A 2 59.83 -12.33 -41.61
C LYS A 2 58.36 -11.91 -41.82
N PHE A 3 57.56 -12.74 -42.49
CA PHE A 3 56.14 -12.44 -42.76
C PHE A 3 55.18 -12.92 -41.66
N LEU A 4 55.49 -14.04 -40.97
CA LEU A 4 54.64 -14.56 -39.89
C LEU A 4 54.64 -13.69 -38.62
N ASN A 5 55.74 -12.99 -38.33
CA ASN A 5 55.83 -12.10 -37.16
C ASN A 5 55.05 -10.79 -37.34
N PHE A 6 54.79 -10.35 -38.58
CA PHE A 6 54.03 -9.12 -38.84
C PHE A 6 52.52 -9.35 -38.67
N LEU A 7 52.03 -10.52 -39.08
CA LEU A 7 50.64 -10.95 -38.89
C LEU A 7 50.27 -11.14 -37.40
N PHE A 8 51.22 -11.56 -36.56
CA PHE A 8 51.00 -11.72 -35.12
C PHE A 8 50.90 -10.37 -34.37
N ILE A 9 51.60 -9.34 -34.85
CA ILE A 9 51.53 -7.99 -34.27
C ILE A 9 50.22 -7.30 -34.67
N ILE A 10 49.76 -7.47 -35.92
CA ILE A 10 48.46 -6.93 -36.36
C ILE A 10 47.30 -7.61 -35.63
N TYR A 11 47.36 -8.92 -35.38
CA TYR A 11 46.36 -9.64 -34.58
C TYR A 11 46.31 -9.17 -33.11
N LYS A 12 47.47 -8.87 -32.51
CA LYS A 12 47.51 -8.28 -31.16
C LYS A 12 47.00 -6.83 -31.11
N ILE A 13 47.17 -6.04 -32.17
CA ILE A 13 46.66 -4.66 -32.22
C ILE A 13 45.15 -4.63 -32.51
N LEU A 14 44.62 -5.58 -33.28
CA LEU A 14 43.18 -5.72 -33.54
C LEU A 14 42.40 -6.28 -32.33
N LEU A 15 43.03 -7.12 -31.50
CA LEU A 15 42.43 -7.57 -30.23
C LEU A 15 42.51 -6.52 -29.11
N PHE A 16 43.32 -5.47 -29.27
CA PHE A 16 43.45 -4.39 -28.27
C PHE A 16 42.49 -3.21 -28.48
N LYS A 17 41.55 -3.31 -29.44
CA LYS A 17 40.62 -2.21 -29.81
C LYS A 17 39.13 -2.57 -29.80
N LEU A 18 38.75 -3.63 -29.07
CA LEU A 18 37.34 -3.92 -28.77
C LEU A 18 37.11 -4.25 -27.30
N SER A 19 37.92 -3.68 -26.41
CA SER A 19 37.43 -3.25 -25.12
C SER A 19 36.87 -1.85 -25.33
N ILE A 20 35.59 -1.77 -25.73
CA ILE A 20 34.80 -0.60 -25.36
C ILE A 20 34.77 -0.68 -23.83
N GLN A 21 35.71 0.01 -23.21
CA GLN A 21 35.63 0.33 -21.80
C GLN A 21 34.47 1.32 -21.74
N TRP A 22 33.26 0.78 -21.60
CA TRP A 22 32.12 1.56 -21.19
C TRP A 22 32.59 2.24 -19.90
N PRO A 23 32.57 3.58 -19.81
CA PRO A 23 32.63 4.18 -18.50
C PRO A 23 31.49 3.52 -17.73
N SER A 24 31.83 2.83 -16.65
CA SER A 24 30.85 2.25 -15.73
C SER A 24 29.77 3.29 -15.54
N ALA A 25 28.53 2.95 -15.90
CA ALA A 25 27.38 3.78 -15.62
C ALA A 25 27.55 4.27 -14.18
N ASN A 26 27.46 5.58 -13.94
CA ASN A 26 27.30 6.10 -12.59
C ASN A 26 26.26 5.20 -11.93
N GLU A 27 26.69 4.40 -10.94
CA GLU A 27 25.89 3.36 -10.32
C GLU A 27 24.92 4.07 -9.38
N TYR A 28 23.96 4.79 -9.96
CA TYR A 28 22.82 5.35 -9.29
C TYR A 28 21.98 4.21 -8.79
N LYS A 29 22.34 3.71 -7.62
CA LYS A 29 21.58 2.68 -6.96
C LYS A 29 20.48 3.40 -6.20
N PHE A 30 19.29 3.33 -6.77
CA PHE A 30 18.03 3.60 -6.10
C PHE A 30 17.29 2.27 -6.04
N GLN A 31 16.41 2.10 -5.08
CA GLN A 31 15.54 0.94 -5.07
C GLN A 31 14.10 1.40 -4.88
N LEU A 32 13.28 1.10 -5.88
CA LEU A 32 11.84 1.27 -5.81
C LEU A 32 11.21 -0.03 -5.30
N THR A 33 10.45 0.04 -4.22
CA THR A 33 9.82 -1.13 -3.59
C THR A 33 8.38 -0.87 -3.19
N SER A 34 7.62 -1.95 -3.07
CA SER A 34 6.26 -1.93 -2.55
C SER A 34 5.97 -3.26 -1.87
N THR A 35 5.15 -3.22 -0.82
CA THR A 35 4.54 -4.41 -0.21
C THR A 35 3.09 -4.60 -0.69
N SER A 36 2.56 -3.68 -1.50
CA SER A 36 1.25 -3.83 -2.12
C SER A 36 1.28 -4.92 -3.19
N ASP A 37 0.17 -5.66 -3.32
CA ASP A 37 -0.02 -6.62 -4.41
C ASP A 37 -0.10 -5.91 -5.77
N VAL A 38 0.19 -6.67 -6.85
CA VAL A 38 0.09 -6.16 -8.22
C VAL A 38 -1.37 -5.91 -8.62
N ILE A 39 -2.30 -6.75 -8.17
CA ILE A 39 -3.73 -6.57 -8.37
C ILE A 39 -4.33 -6.16 -7.03
N ILE A 40 -4.88 -4.95 -6.97
CA ILE A 40 -5.42 -4.38 -5.73
C ILE A 40 -6.94 -4.34 -5.84
N PRO A 41 -7.65 -5.32 -5.27
CA PRO A 41 -9.10 -5.25 -5.15
C PRO A 41 -9.47 -4.17 -4.13
N VAL A 42 -10.30 -3.23 -4.54
CA VAL A 42 -10.81 -2.15 -3.70
C VAL A 42 -12.33 -2.11 -3.77
N LEU A 43 -12.98 -1.68 -2.69
CA LEU A 43 -14.44 -1.60 -2.63
C LEU A 43 -14.92 -0.20 -3.03
N ASP A 44 -15.96 -0.14 -3.86
CA ASP A 44 -16.67 1.09 -4.18
C ASP A 44 -17.17 1.79 -2.88
N GLY A 45 -16.84 3.08 -2.75
CA GLY A 45 -17.16 3.94 -1.61
C GLY A 45 -16.11 3.96 -0.50
N PHE A 46 -15.01 3.21 -0.64
CA PHE A 46 -13.93 3.13 0.36
C PHE A 46 -12.67 3.87 -0.09
N SER A 47 -11.59 3.65 0.66
CA SER A 47 -10.27 4.17 0.37
C SER A 47 -9.32 3.01 0.04
N GLY A 48 -8.33 3.29 -0.79
CA GLY A 48 -7.28 2.34 -1.18
C GLY A 48 -5.91 2.98 -1.00
N ARG A 49 -4.87 2.16 -0.87
CA ARG A 49 -3.49 2.63 -0.80
C ARG A 49 -2.60 1.81 -1.72
N LEU A 50 -1.88 2.53 -2.56
CA LEU A 50 -0.82 1.99 -3.41
C LEU A 50 0.51 2.42 -2.80
N GLN A 51 1.27 1.47 -2.27
CA GLN A 51 2.56 1.78 -1.66
C GLN A 51 3.63 1.99 -2.73
N CYS A 52 4.39 3.08 -2.61
CA CYS A 52 5.57 3.32 -3.42
C CYS A 52 6.66 3.87 -2.50
N THR A 53 7.68 3.05 -2.25
CA THR A 53 8.78 3.38 -1.34
C THR A 53 10.07 3.45 -2.15
N VAL A 54 10.82 4.52 -1.94
CA VAL A 54 12.07 4.80 -2.62
C VAL A 54 13.19 4.81 -1.60
N TYR A 55 14.13 3.90 -1.75
CA TYR A 55 15.39 3.95 -1.02
C TYR A 55 16.43 4.70 -1.86
N ARG A 56 16.98 5.79 -1.31
CA ARG A 56 17.99 6.63 -2.00
C ARG A 56 18.99 7.24 -1.04
N CYS A 57 20.17 7.61 -1.55
CA CYS A 57 21.15 8.37 -0.79
C CYS A 57 21.00 9.89 -1.00
N LYS A 58 21.29 10.69 0.04
CA LYS A 58 20.99 12.14 0.07
C LYS A 58 21.75 12.94 -0.98
N ASP A 59 22.89 12.46 -1.44
CA ASP A 59 23.69 13.08 -2.50
C ASP A 59 23.09 12.87 -3.90
N GLN A 60 22.04 12.06 -4.03
CA GLN A 60 21.37 11.77 -5.27
C GLN A 60 19.99 12.44 -5.31
N ALA A 61 19.78 13.29 -6.32
CA ALA A 61 18.48 13.86 -6.62
C ALA A 61 17.72 12.92 -7.57
N LEU A 62 16.42 12.73 -7.29
CA LEU A 62 15.49 12.02 -8.16
C LEU A 62 14.13 12.67 -8.12
N SER A 63 13.27 12.29 -9.05
CA SER A 63 11.87 12.66 -9.06
C SER A 63 10.99 11.44 -9.28
N VAL A 64 9.90 11.38 -8.51
CA VAL A 64 8.93 10.28 -8.53
C VAL A 64 7.65 10.78 -9.17
N SER A 65 7.06 10.01 -10.08
CA SER A 65 5.76 10.35 -10.66
C SER A 65 4.75 9.23 -10.50
N TRP A 66 3.50 9.62 -10.28
CA TRP A 66 2.36 8.71 -10.34
C TRP A 66 1.59 8.92 -11.62
N LEU A 67 1.22 7.81 -12.27
CA LEU A 67 0.40 7.79 -13.46
C LEU A 67 -0.86 6.96 -13.22
N LYS A 68 -1.99 7.40 -13.78
CA LYS A 68 -3.23 6.61 -13.92
C LYS A 68 -3.51 6.44 -15.41
N ASN A 69 -3.63 5.20 -15.87
CA ASN A 69 -3.85 4.83 -17.28
C ASN A 69 -2.86 5.53 -18.24
N GLY A 70 -1.59 5.63 -17.83
CA GLY A 70 -0.53 6.29 -18.60
C GLY A 70 -0.49 7.82 -18.53
N VAL A 71 -1.41 8.47 -17.82
CA VAL A 71 -1.45 9.93 -17.66
C VAL A 71 -0.87 10.32 -16.29
N VAL A 72 0.09 11.24 -16.27
CA VAL A 72 0.74 11.72 -15.03
C VAL A 72 -0.27 12.50 -14.18
N MET A 73 -0.47 12.06 -12.94
CA MET A 73 -1.36 12.67 -11.94
C MET A 73 -0.61 13.35 -10.80
N PHE A 74 0.59 12.86 -10.45
CA PHE A 74 1.51 13.55 -9.56
C PHE A 74 2.91 13.58 -10.16
N ASN A 75 3.56 14.73 -10.04
CA ASN A 75 5.01 14.88 -10.24
C ASN A 75 5.63 15.31 -8.92
N ASN A 76 6.44 14.44 -8.34
CA ASN A 76 6.82 14.45 -6.93
C ASN A 76 5.57 14.58 -6.05
N THR A 77 5.49 15.64 -5.25
CA THR A 77 4.36 15.92 -4.37
C THR A 77 3.29 16.83 -5.00
N LYS A 78 3.47 17.26 -6.25
CA LYS A 78 2.57 18.20 -6.92
C LYS A 78 1.53 17.46 -7.76
N PHE A 79 0.26 17.71 -7.47
CA PHE A 79 -0.86 17.21 -8.28
C PHE A 79 -0.95 17.94 -9.62
N ILE A 80 -1.25 17.18 -10.68
CA ILE A 80 -1.38 17.70 -12.05
C ILE A 80 -2.86 17.81 -12.41
N VAL A 81 -3.39 19.03 -12.42
CA VAL A 81 -4.83 19.30 -12.69
C VAL A 81 -5.26 18.85 -14.09
N SER A 82 -4.37 18.89 -15.07
CA SER A 82 -4.64 18.44 -16.43
C SER A 82 -4.66 16.91 -16.59
N SER A 83 -4.51 16.13 -15.51
CA SER A 83 -4.55 14.66 -15.55
C SER A 83 -5.95 14.10 -15.80
N GLY A 84 -7.00 14.90 -15.58
CA GLY A 84 -8.40 14.44 -15.64
C GLY A 84 -8.85 13.64 -14.41
N VAL A 85 -7.99 13.46 -13.40
CA VAL A 85 -8.34 12.87 -12.11
C VAL A 85 -8.98 13.93 -11.21
N ASP A 86 -10.03 13.57 -10.47
CA ASP A 86 -10.62 14.46 -9.47
C ASP A 86 -9.64 14.65 -8.30
N PRO A 87 -9.16 15.87 -7.99
CA PRO A 87 -8.22 16.10 -6.89
C PRO A 87 -8.76 15.72 -5.50
N SER A 88 -10.08 15.62 -5.33
CA SER A 88 -10.69 15.16 -4.08
C SER A 88 -10.69 13.63 -3.91
N SER A 89 -10.57 12.90 -5.02
CA SER A 89 -10.55 11.43 -5.07
C SER A 89 -9.17 10.82 -4.76
N VAL A 90 -8.11 11.63 -4.75
CA VAL A 90 -6.73 11.16 -4.53
C VAL A 90 -5.94 12.08 -3.62
N TYR A 91 -5.03 11.49 -2.85
CA TYR A 91 -4.07 12.22 -2.02
C TYR A 91 -2.72 11.51 -2.03
N LEU A 92 -1.63 12.25 -2.16
CA LEU A 92 -0.29 11.71 -2.03
C LEU A 92 0.22 11.86 -0.60
N GLN A 93 0.41 10.75 0.08
CA GLN A 93 1.04 10.72 1.39
C GLN A 93 2.55 10.59 1.23
N HIS A 94 3.25 11.72 1.40
CA HIS A 94 4.72 11.78 1.32
C HIS A 94 5.35 11.85 2.72
N THR A 95 6.22 10.88 3.05
CA THR A 95 7.00 10.86 4.29
C THR A 95 8.45 10.49 4.02
N ILE A 96 9.35 10.95 4.89
CA ILE A 96 10.77 10.62 4.84
C ILE A 96 11.14 9.99 6.17
N ASP A 97 11.56 8.73 6.12
CA ASP A 97 12.05 7.98 7.27
C ASP A 97 13.58 8.01 7.23
N GLU A 98 14.17 8.80 8.12
CA GLU A 98 15.63 8.84 8.31
C GLU A 98 16.07 7.67 9.19
N GLU A 99 16.13 6.46 8.63
CA GLU A 99 16.77 5.34 9.32
C GLU A 99 18.30 5.50 9.26
N SER A 100 18.91 5.74 10.42
CA SER A 100 20.36 5.78 10.59
C SER A 100 20.95 4.37 10.53
N MET A 101 21.12 3.84 9.31
CA MET A 101 21.85 2.58 9.11
C MET A 101 23.33 2.75 9.50
N LYS A 102 23.93 1.67 10.01
CA LYS A 102 25.37 1.61 10.27
C LYS A 102 26.12 1.66 8.93
N VAL A 103 27.24 2.36 8.91
CA VAL A 103 28.06 2.60 7.71
C VAL A 103 28.51 1.29 7.03
N GLU A 104 28.57 0.17 7.78
CA GLU A 104 28.93 -1.15 7.25
C GLU A 104 27.87 -1.74 6.29
N ASP A 105 26.58 -1.64 6.60
CA ASP A 105 25.49 -2.26 5.83
C ASP A 105 25.30 -1.59 4.46
N CYS A 106 25.68 -0.32 4.34
CA CYS A 106 25.59 0.38 3.07
C CYS A 106 26.63 -0.09 2.04
N LYS A 107 27.79 -0.58 2.47
CA LYS A 107 28.84 -1.04 1.54
C LYS A 107 28.36 -2.23 0.69
N GLU A 108 27.58 -3.14 1.28
CA GLU A 108 27.08 -4.33 0.60
C GLU A 108 25.99 -4.01 -0.43
N MET A 109 25.05 -3.12 -0.10
CA MET A 109 23.95 -2.79 -1.01
C MET A 109 24.43 -1.82 -2.13
N PHE A 110 25.42 -0.96 -1.85
CA PHE A 110 25.80 0.14 -2.75
C PHE A 110 27.18 0.09 -3.41
N MET A 111 28.08 -0.82 -3.04
CA MET A 111 29.46 -0.89 -3.59
C MET A 111 30.09 0.50 -3.78
N LEU A 112 29.96 1.38 -2.77
CA LEU A 112 30.51 2.73 -2.89
C LEU A 112 32.04 2.70 -3.00
N PRO A 113 32.65 3.64 -3.75
CA PRO A 113 34.09 3.86 -3.71
C PRO A 113 34.59 4.03 -2.27
N GLN A 114 35.75 3.44 -1.96
CA GLN A 114 36.30 3.41 -0.61
C GLN A 114 36.34 4.82 0.01
N GLY A 115 35.70 4.99 1.18
CA GLY A 115 35.76 6.21 2.00
C GLY A 115 34.51 7.10 1.99
N LYS A 116 33.44 6.76 1.26
CA LYS A 116 32.16 7.49 1.36
C LYS A 116 31.23 6.87 2.42
N THR A 117 30.71 7.71 3.32
CA THR A 117 29.58 7.37 4.20
C THR A 117 28.28 7.60 3.44
N CYS A 118 27.39 6.62 3.44
CA CYS A 118 26.09 6.77 2.80
C CYS A 118 25.11 7.35 3.82
N ASN A 119 24.68 8.59 3.62
CA ASN A 119 23.52 9.12 4.31
C ASN A 119 22.32 8.81 3.41
N CYS A 120 21.68 7.66 3.63
CA CYS A 120 20.54 7.23 2.83
C CYS A 120 19.26 7.31 3.64
N ILE A 121 18.15 7.45 2.92
CA ILE A 121 16.83 7.67 3.47
C ILE A 121 15.84 6.79 2.73
N THR A 122 14.76 6.49 3.43
CA THR A 122 13.58 5.87 2.84
C THR A 122 12.53 6.95 2.65
N GLU A 123 12.15 7.22 1.41
CA GLU A 123 11.08 8.15 1.09
C GLU A 123 9.84 7.39 0.61
N ASN A 124 8.69 7.66 1.22
CA ASN A 124 7.44 7.04 0.84
C ASN A 124 6.61 8.03 0.02
N TYR A 125 6.13 7.60 -1.14
CA TYR A 125 5.25 8.33 -2.06
C TYR A 125 3.93 7.57 -2.20
N ASN A 126 3.25 7.30 -1.09
CA ASN A 126 2.07 6.44 -1.11
C ASN A 126 0.88 7.18 -1.73
N LEU A 127 0.23 6.54 -2.70
CA LEU A 127 -0.97 7.09 -3.30
C LEU A 127 -2.20 6.57 -2.57
N ILE A 128 -2.98 7.48 -2.01
CA ILE A 128 -4.25 7.20 -1.33
C ILE A 128 -5.39 7.53 -2.29
N LEU A 129 -6.21 6.53 -2.59
CA LEU A 129 -7.48 6.70 -3.30
C LEU A 129 -8.59 6.87 -2.25
N ARG A 130 -9.53 7.79 -2.48
CA ARG A 130 -10.61 8.14 -1.54
C ARG A 130 -11.96 8.09 -2.24
N ASN A 131 -12.97 7.59 -1.55
CA ASN A 131 -14.34 7.47 -2.06
C ASN A 131 -14.35 6.83 -3.46
N ILE A 132 -13.65 5.70 -3.58
CA ILE A 132 -13.38 5.01 -4.83
C ILE A 132 -14.67 4.71 -5.56
N THR A 133 -14.74 5.05 -6.83
CA THR A 133 -15.82 4.70 -7.74
C THR A 133 -15.32 3.71 -8.78
N LYS A 134 -16.21 3.10 -9.56
CA LYS A 134 -15.80 2.26 -10.70
C LYS A 134 -14.87 2.95 -11.69
N GLN A 135 -14.95 4.27 -11.81
CA GLN A 135 -14.10 5.05 -12.73
C GLN A 135 -12.66 5.20 -12.21
N ASP A 136 -12.42 4.85 -10.95
CA ASP A 136 -11.11 4.81 -10.32
C ASP A 136 -10.38 3.48 -10.54
N GLY A 137 -11.05 2.49 -11.15
CA GLY A 137 -10.37 1.29 -11.63
C GLY A 137 -9.41 1.60 -12.79
N GLY A 138 -8.42 0.73 -12.95
CA GLY A 138 -7.45 0.81 -14.04
C GLY A 138 -6.01 0.63 -13.58
N ASP A 139 -5.09 0.98 -14.46
CA ASP A 139 -3.67 0.77 -14.25
C ASP A 139 -3.02 1.99 -13.62
N TYR A 140 -2.28 1.77 -12.53
CA TYR A 140 -1.54 2.77 -11.80
C TYR A 140 -0.06 2.45 -11.84
N ARG A 141 0.78 3.48 -11.98
CA ARG A 141 2.23 3.30 -12.02
C ARG A 141 2.95 4.34 -11.18
N CYS A 142 3.86 3.87 -10.33
CA CYS A 142 4.86 4.71 -9.68
C CYS A 142 6.18 4.57 -10.44
N VAL A 143 6.78 5.68 -10.89
CA VAL A 143 8.03 5.68 -11.64
C VAL A 143 9.07 6.56 -10.98
N ILE A 144 10.34 6.16 -11.04
CA ILE A 144 11.47 7.08 -10.88
C ILE A 144 11.79 7.64 -12.27
N ASN A 145 11.85 8.96 -12.43
CA ASN A 145 11.98 9.57 -13.75
C ASN A 145 13.40 9.46 -14.33
N GLU A 146 14.41 9.37 -13.47
CA GLU A 146 15.83 9.39 -13.85
C GLU A 146 16.38 7.99 -14.16
N VAL A 147 15.69 6.92 -13.76
CA VAL A 147 16.12 5.53 -13.96
C VAL A 147 14.96 4.66 -14.40
N PRO A 148 15.18 3.57 -15.16
CA PRO A 148 14.10 2.69 -15.62
C PRO A 148 13.58 1.75 -14.50
N GLN A 149 13.13 2.32 -13.38
CA GLN A 149 12.47 1.60 -12.29
C GLN A 149 11.02 2.08 -12.16
N GLN A 150 10.11 1.12 -12.10
CA GLN A 150 8.69 1.37 -11.94
C GLN A 150 8.00 0.26 -11.14
N LEU A 151 6.87 0.60 -10.54
CA LEU A 151 5.93 -0.32 -9.92
C LEU A 151 4.59 -0.19 -10.63
N ASP A 152 4.05 -1.31 -11.09
CA ASP A 152 2.78 -1.39 -11.80
C ASP A 152 1.72 -2.02 -10.89
N PHE A 153 0.55 -1.40 -10.85
CA PHE A 153 -0.60 -1.85 -10.06
C PHE A 153 -1.85 -1.83 -10.92
N HIS A 154 -2.72 -2.83 -10.77
CA HIS A 154 -4.04 -2.87 -11.37
C HIS A 154 -5.09 -2.77 -10.28
N VAL A 155 -5.84 -1.67 -10.26
CA VAL A 155 -6.90 -1.44 -9.27
C VAL A 155 -8.22 -1.99 -9.82
N GLU A 156 -8.73 -3.04 -9.17
CA GLU A 156 -10.02 -3.65 -9.48
C GLU A 156 -11.08 -3.13 -8.50
N VAL A 157 -12.05 -2.36 -9.00
CA VAL A 157 -13.13 -1.83 -8.17
C VAL A 157 -14.27 -2.84 -8.10
N LEU A 158 -14.40 -3.44 -6.93
CA LEU A 158 -15.48 -4.34 -6.60
C LEU A 158 -16.74 -3.54 -6.25
N ASN A 159 -17.86 -3.91 -6.85
CA ASN A 159 -19.19 -3.44 -6.43
C ASN A 159 -19.36 -3.79 -4.96
N SER A 160 -19.35 -2.80 -4.07
CA SER A 160 -19.50 -3.10 -2.65
C SER A 160 -20.94 -3.49 -2.33
N GLY A 161 -21.93 -2.99 -3.08
CA GLY A 161 -23.35 -3.06 -2.67
C GLY A 161 -23.60 -2.37 -1.32
N LEU A 162 -22.56 -1.76 -0.74
CA LEU A 162 -22.57 -1.11 0.56
C LEU A 162 -23.11 0.29 0.40
N LYS A 163 -23.92 0.71 1.36
CA LYS A 163 -24.45 2.08 1.41
C LYS A 163 -23.27 3.04 1.59
N GLN A 164 -22.89 3.74 0.53
CA GLN A 164 -21.79 4.73 0.59
C GLN A 164 -21.98 5.67 1.78
N GLY A 165 -20.91 5.94 2.51
CA GLY A 165 -20.94 6.84 3.66
C GLY A 165 -21.63 6.30 4.93
N PHE A 166 -22.02 5.01 4.99
CA PHE A 166 -22.63 4.43 6.21
C PHE A 166 -21.82 4.72 7.49
N HIS A 167 -20.49 4.71 7.36
CA HIS A 167 -19.54 4.93 8.44
C HIS A 167 -19.75 6.28 9.16
N LYS A 168 -20.33 7.28 8.50
CA LYS A 168 -20.61 8.61 9.08
C LYS A 168 -21.64 8.56 10.22
N HIS A 169 -22.50 7.55 10.24
CA HIS A 169 -23.57 7.41 11.24
C HIS A 169 -23.19 6.50 12.42
N ILE A 170 -22.06 5.78 12.30
CA ILE A 170 -21.55 4.89 13.33
C ILE A 170 -20.75 5.71 14.35
N ARG A 171 -21.11 5.60 15.63
CA ARG A 171 -20.60 6.46 16.72
C ARG A 171 -19.70 5.76 17.73
N TYR A 172 -19.70 4.43 17.74
CA TYR A 172 -18.85 3.69 18.68
C TYR A 172 -17.36 4.05 18.49
N ASP A 173 -16.61 3.95 19.57
CA ASP A 173 -15.16 4.16 19.58
C ASP A 173 -14.47 3.10 20.44
N TYR A 174 -13.86 2.13 19.78
CA TYR A 174 -13.06 1.07 20.42
C TYR A 174 -11.56 1.26 20.21
N THR A 175 -11.12 2.49 19.87
CA THR A 175 -9.73 2.77 19.51
C THR A 175 -8.74 2.30 20.57
N ALA A 176 -9.01 2.53 21.85
CA ALA A 176 -8.14 2.12 22.96
C ALA A 176 -7.92 0.59 22.99
N CYS A 177 -9.01 -0.20 22.94
CA CYS A 177 -8.92 -1.66 22.94
C CYS A 177 -8.21 -2.18 21.67
N CYS A 178 -8.51 -1.61 20.51
CA CYS A 178 -7.88 -2.02 19.26
C CYS A 178 -6.37 -1.76 19.22
N LEU A 179 -5.91 -0.64 19.81
CA LEU A 179 -4.50 -0.33 19.96
C LEU A 179 -3.79 -1.31 20.89
N GLU A 180 -4.38 -1.58 22.06
CA GLU A 180 -3.85 -2.54 23.03
C GLU A 180 -3.73 -3.95 22.43
N ARG A 181 -4.71 -4.35 21.61
CA ARG A 181 -4.73 -5.65 20.93
C ARG A 181 -3.88 -5.72 19.67
N GLY A 182 -3.19 -4.65 19.30
CA GLY A 182 -2.26 -4.65 18.17
C GLY A 182 -2.91 -4.93 16.82
N ILE A 183 -4.13 -4.42 16.57
CA ILE A 183 -4.76 -4.51 15.24
C ILE A 183 -3.91 -3.74 14.22
N ASN A 184 -3.70 -4.32 13.05
CA ASN A 184 -2.92 -3.71 11.98
C ASN A 184 -3.45 -2.30 11.63
N PRO A 185 -2.57 -1.30 11.42
CA PRO A 185 -2.95 0.04 10.95
C PRO A 185 -4.03 0.07 9.86
N MET A 186 -3.93 -0.79 8.85
CA MET A 186 -4.86 -0.83 7.71
C MET A 186 -6.27 -1.32 8.07
N CYS A 187 -6.43 -1.91 9.26
CA CYS A 187 -7.65 -2.52 9.76
C CYS A 187 -8.28 -1.72 10.92
N ARG A 188 -7.55 -0.77 11.50
CA ARG A 188 -7.99 -0.02 12.69
C ARG A 188 -9.20 0.88 12.43
N SER A 189 -9.48 1.23 11.19
CA SER A 189 -10.68 1.99 10.83
C SER A 189 -12.00 1.30 11.20
N MET A 190 -12.00 -0.03 11.43
CA MET A 190 -13.17 -0.74 11.98
C MET A 190 -13.51 -0.31 13.41
N CYS A 191 -12.51 0.15 14.17
CA CYS A 191 -12.62 0.47 15.59
C CYS A 191 -13.29 1.81 15.85
N LYS A 192 -13.23 2.72 14.87
CA LYS A 192 -13.90 4.02 14.90
C LYS A 192 -14.34 4.42 13.49
N PRO A 193 -15.42 3.81 12.96
CA PRO A 193 -15.78 3.97 11.56
C PRO A 193 -16.08 5.41 11.16
N ARG A 194 -16.52 6.26 12.09
CA ARG A 194 -16.70 7.69 11.81
C ARG A 194 -15.48 8.35 11.18
N ASP A 195 -14.27 7.89 11.53
CA ASP A 195 -12.99 8.43 11.08
C ASP A 195 -12.38 7.58 9.94
N MET A 196 -13.12 6.59 9.42
CA MET A 196 -12.66 5.68 8.37
C MET A 196 -12.26 6.37 7.07
N TYR A 197 -12.73 7.60 6.84
CA TYR A 197 -12.34 8.42 5.67
C TYR A 197 -10.96 9.08 5.83
N LEU A 198 -10.44 9.18 7.05
CA LEU A 198 -9.13 9.79 7.36
C LEU A 198 -7.98 8.81 7.10
N GLU A 199 -8.23 7.54 7.37
CA GLU A 199 -7.25 6.46 7.27
C GLU A 199 -7.58 5.53 6.10
N VAL A 200 -6.60 4.76 5.65
CA VAL A 200 -6.85 3.73 4.64
C VAL A 200 -7.51 2.55 5.33
N PHE A 201 -8.73 2.21 4.92
CA PHE A 201 -9.41 1.00 5.35
C PHE A 201 -9.55 0.02 4.21
N ASP A 202 -8.78 -1.07 4.30
CA ASP A 202 -8.93 -2.20 3.41
C ASP A 202 -9.30 -3.45 4.21
N PRO A 203 -10.60 -3.78 4.32
CA PRO A 203 -11.04 -4.97 5.04
C PRO A 203 -10.61 -6.28 4.37
N ILE A 204 -10.19 -6.25 3.10
CA ILE A 204 -9.75 -7.45 2.37
C ILE A 204 -8.33 -7.84 2.82
N SER A 205 -7.49 -6.86 3.13
CA SER A 205 -6.12 -7.04 3.61
C SER A 205 -6.03 -7.46 5.09
N CYS A 206 -7.14 -7.40 5.84
CA CYS A 206 -7.15 -7.75 7.25
C CYS A 206 -7.03 -9.27 7.48
N GLN A 207 -6.21 -9.66 8.46
CA GLN A 207 -5.95 -11.06 8.78
C GLN A 207 -6.91 -11.57 9.86
N SER A 208 -6.94 -12.90 10.06
CA SER A 208 -7.74 -13.53 11.11
C SER A 208 -7.48 -12.95 12.50
N ALA A 209 -6.25 -12.53 12.79
CA ALA A 209 -5.92 -11.89 14.07
C ALA A 209 -6.57 -10.52 14.22
N ASP A 210 -6.57 -9.70 13.16
CA ASP A 210 -7.18 -8.36 13.17
C ASP A 210 -8.67 -8.45 13.46
N PHE A 211 -9.40 -9.34 12.76
CA PHE A 211 -10.82 -9.54 12.99
C PHE A 211 -11.11 -10.11 14.37
N ARG A 212 -10.38 -11.14 14.83
CA ARG A 212 -10.58 -11.71 16.16
C ARG A 212 -10.40 -10.66 17.26
N ASN A 213 -9.36 -9.83 17.14
CA ASN A 213 -9.09 -8.77 18.10
C ASN A 213 -10.15 -7.66 18.06
N PHE A 214 -10.62 -7.29 16.86
CA PHE A 214 -11.72 -6.35 16.70
C PHE A 214 -13.02 -6.88 17.32
N ILE A 215 -13.39 -8.13 17.02
CA ILE A 215 -14.57 -8.81 17.57
C ILE A 215 -14.51 -8.88 19.09
N HIS A 216 -13.36 -9.19 19.66
CA HIS A 216 -13.15 -9.13 21.10
C HIS A 216 -13.48 -7.74 21.67
N CYS A 217 -13.03 -6.66 21.03
CA CYS A 217 -13.29 -5.30 21.50
C CYS A 217 -14.77 -4.92 21.43
N VAL A 218 -15.47 -5.19 20.31
CA VAL A 218 -16.89 -4.82 20.16
C VAL A 218 -17.83 -5.67 21.03
N THR A 219 -17.41 -6.89 21.37
CA THR A 219 -18.17 -7.80 22.24
C THR A 219 -17.85 -7.63 23.73
N ASP A 220 -16.94 -6.73 24.11
CA ASP A 220 -16.45 -6.58 25.49
C ASP A 220 -16.04 -7.95 26.09
N ASP A 221 -15.09 -8.62 25.44
CA ASP A 221 -14.61 -9.96 25.82
C ASP A 221 -15.76 -10.99 25.94
N GLY A 222 -16.68 -10.94 24.98
CA GLY A 222 -17.84 -11.84 24.90
C GLY A 222 -19.00 -11.55 25.85
N ARG A 223 -18.98 -10.44 26.60
CA ARG A 223 -20.14 -10.03 27.43
C ARG A 223 -21.33 -9.57 26.58
N LYS A 224 -21.08 -9.02 25.39
CA LYS A 224 -22.09 -8.60 24.42
C LYS A 224 -22.18 -9.61 23.27
N ASN A 225 -23.41 -9.88 22.83
CA ASN A 225 -23.70 -10.76 21.69
C ASN A 225 -24.73 -10.10 20.78
N TYR A 226 -24.36 -9.89 19.52
CA TYR A 226 -25.16 -9.17 18.53
C TYR A 226 -25.81 -10.10 17.50
N THR A 227 -25.73 -11.43 17.67
CA THR A 227 -26.32 -12.40 16.73
C THR A 227 -27.81 -12.13 16.49
N SER A 228 -28.58 -11.81 17.54
CA SER A 228 -30.00 -11.48 17.40
C SER A 228 -30.25 -10.23 16.55
N CYS A 229 -29.37 -9.22 16.65
CA CYS A 229 -29.44 -8.04 15.78
C CYS A 229 -29.08 -8.41 14.33
N CYS A 230 -28.04 -9.21 14.13
CA CYS A 230 -27.63 -9.64 12.80
C CYS A 230 -28.71 -10.47 12.09
N GLN A 231 -29.39 -11.35 12.83
CA GLN A 231 -30.56 -12.08 12.35
C GLN A 231 -31.70 -11.15 11.94
N ALA A 232 -32.04 -10.17 12.78
CA ALA A 232 -33.10 -9.20 12.49
C ALA A 232 -32.79 -8.32 11.25
N ARG A 233 -31.50 -8.17 10.90
CA ARG A 233 -31.03 -7.44 9.71
C ARG A 233 -30.84 -8.33 8.48
N ASN A 234 -31.24 -9.60 8.53
CA ASN A 234 -31.08 -10.59 7.45
C ASN A 234 -29.61 -10.80 7.02
N ILE A 235 -28.67 -10.67 7.96
CA ILE A 235 -27.28 -11.05 7.70
C ILE A 235 -27.22 -12.58 7.64
N PRO A 236 -26.62 -13.19 6.60
CA PRO A 236 -26.53 -14.64 6.47
C PRO A 236 -25.83 -15.31 7.67
N ASP A 237 -26.29 -16.50 8.05
CA ASP A 237 -25.81 -17.21 9.24
C ASP A 237 -24.29 -17.45 9.25
N PHE A 238 -23.69 -17.67 8.07
CA PHE A 238 -22.24 -17.85 7.97
C PHE A 238 -21.43 -16.57 8.30
N CYS A 239 -22.08 -15.41 8.44
CA CYS A 239 -21.48 -14.15 8.88
C CYS A 239 -21.72 -13.86 10.37
N HIS A 240 -22.53 -14.66 11.08
CA HIS A 240 -22.84 -14.42 12.51
C HIS A 240 -21.63 -14.61 13.43
N ASP A 241 -20.57 -15.28 12.95
CA ASP A 241 -19.28 -15.33 13.63
C ASP A 241 -18.73 -13.91 13.88
N PHE A 242 -19.01 -12.94 13.01
CA PHE A 242 -18.64 -11.52 13.20
C PHE A 242 -19.58 -10.75 14.13
N CYS A 243 -20.68 -11.35 14.59
CA CYS A 243 -21.66 -10.70 15.48
C CYS A 243 -21.54 -11.18 16.94
N SER A 244 -20.64 -12.10 17.23
CA SER A 244 -20.52 -12.77 18.52
C SER A 244 -19.06 -13.10 18.85
N ASN A 245 -18.79 -13.62 20.05
CA ASN A 245 -17.45 -14.08 20.46
C ASN A 245 -17.04 -15.44 19.83
N ASN A 246 -17.70 -15.88 18.75
CA ASN A 246 -17.41 -17.17 18.13
C ASN A 246 -16.42 -17.07 16.96
N PHE A 247 -15.93 -15.86 16.65
CA PHE A 247 -14.97 -15.67 15.57
C PHE A 247 -13.62 -16.35 15.89
N THR A 248 -13.28 -17.36 15.11
CA THR A 248 -12.01 -18.11 15.26
C THR A 248 -11.02 -17.75 14.16
N MET A 249 -11.44 -17.89 12.90
CA MET A 249 -10.60 -17.64 11.72
C MET A 249 -11.41 -17.17 10.51
N LEU A 250 -10.75 -16.44 9.62
CA LEU A 250 -11.29 -16.10 8.30
C LEU A 250 -11.39 -17.34 7.42
N LYS A 251 -12.59 -17.57 6.89
CA LYS A 251 -12.88 -18.59 5.87
C LYS A 251 -13.06 -17.90 4.52
N LYS A 252 -12.90 -18.63 3.41
CA LYS A 252 -13.13 -18.07 2.06
C LYS A 252 -14.54 -17.49 1.90
N SER A 253 -15.55 -18.12 2.49
CA SER A 253 -16.94 -17.63 2.51
C SER A 253 -17.09 -16.30 3.25
N HIS A 254 -16.28 -16.03 4.28
CA HIS A 254 -16.34 -14.78 5.05
C HIS A 254 -16.02 -13.54 4.21
N ARG A 255 -15.37 -13.69 3.04
CA ARG A 255 -15.21 -12.58 2.09
C ARG A 255 -16.55 -12.00 1.63
N LEU A 256 -17.61 -12.81 1.60
CA LEU A 256 -18.97 -12.35 1.29
C LEU A 256 -19.61 -11.58 2.44
N CYS A 257 -19.07 -11.64 3.67
CA CYS A 257 -19.58 -10.84 4.79
C CYS A 257 -19.23 -9.36 4.65
N LEU A 258 -18.27 -9.02 3.76
CA LEU A 258 -17.95 -7.64 3.43
C LEU A 258 -19.19 -6.88 2.93
N TYR A 259 -20.09 -7.53 2.19
CA TYR A 259 -21.35 -6.97 1.70
C TYR A 259 -22.36 -6.60 2.81
N TYR A 260 -22.13 -7.05 4.05
CA TYR A 260 -23.01 -6.81 5.20
C TYR A 260 -22.33 -5.95 6.28
N LEU A 261 -21.16 -5.39 6.01
CA LEU A 261 -20.43 -4.54 6.97
C LEU A 261 -21.28 -3.40 7.55
N PRO A 262 -22.07 -2.63 6.76
CA PRO A 262 -22.90 -1.57 7.31
C PRO A 262 -23.91 -2.09 8.33
N GLU A 263 -24.61 -3.18 8.02
CA GLU A 263 -25.60 -3.79 8.89
C GLU A 263 -24.97 -4.39 10.15
N ILE A 264 -23.80 -5.02 10.03
CA ILE A 264 -23.03 -5.55 11.17
C ILE A 264 -22.59 -4.39 12.09
N PHE A 265 -22.01 -3.33 11.53
CA PHE A 265 -21.52 -2.20 12.31
C PHE A 265 -22.65 -1.45 13.00
N GLU A 266 -23.82 -1.36 12.37
CA GLU A 266 -25.01 -0.79 12.99
C GLU A 266 -25.46 -1.58 14.22
N CYS A 267 -25.29 -2.91 14.24
CA CYS A 267 -25.59 -3.70 15.43
C CYS A 267 -24.70 -3.34 16.62
N PHE A 268 -23.42 -3.04 16.39
CA PHE A 268 -22.51 -2.55 17.44
C PHE A 268 -22.86 -1.12 17.87
N ASN A 269 -23.25 -0.28 16.91
CA ASN A 269 -23.60 1.11 17.12
C ASN A 269 -24.75 1.29 18.12
N LEU A 270 -25.79 0.44 18.03
CA LEU A 270 -26.99 0.52 18.87
C LEU A 270 -26.74 0.30 20.37
N GLN A 271 -25.64 -0.37 20.74
CA GLN A 271 -25.31 -0.68 22.14
C GLN A 271 -24.02 0.02 22.62
N ALA A 272 -23.60 1.05 21.90
CA ALA A 272 -22.48 1.91 22.29
C ALA A 272 -22.88 2.99 23.31
N ASP A 273 -24.17 3.29 23.43
CA ASP A 273 -24.74 4.30 24.35
C ASP A 273 -25.27 3.70 25.68
N THR A 274 -24.92 2.45 25.99
CA THR A 274 -25.24 1.76 27.26
C THR A 274 -23.97 1.20 27.90
#